data_AF-A0A1G2YVP3-F1
#
_entry.id   AF-A0A1G2YVP3-F1
#
_cell.length_a   1.000
_cell.length_b   1.000
_cell.length_c   1.000
_cell.angle_alpha   90.00
_cell.angle_beta   90.00
_cell.angle_gamma   90.00
#
_symmetry.space_group_name_H-M   'P 1'
#
loop_
_entity.id
_entity.type
_entity.pdbx_description
1 polymer ?
#
loop_
_entity_poly.entity_id
_entity_poly.type
_entity_poly.pdbx_seq_one_letter_code
_entity_poly.pdbx_strand_id
1 'polypeptide(L)'
;MGLHNTKRNLRNCTKSQDARNQRPQEGRSSQYIGVCWHKDEQKWYARIQREGGQRNIGLFDRERQAAKARDGVAVALHGEYAHLNFPRRYRRKLLLAKLKQRLATLWTSLRKATGLGP
;
A
#
# COMPACT_ATOMS: atom_id res chain seq x y z
N MET A 1 -38.45 -5.50 4.67
CA MET A 1 -37.51 -5.38 5.81
C MET A 1 -36.10 -5.28 5.23
N GLY A 2 -35.43 -4.15 5.00
CA GLY A 2 -35.43 -2.87 5.70
C GLY A 2 -34.19 -2.77 6.60
N LEU A 3 -32.99 -2.54 6.05
CA LEU A 3 -31.84 -2.08 6.85
C LEU A 3 -31.21 -0.85 6.19
N HIS A 4 -31.58 0.29 6.75
CA HIS A 4 -31.10 1.61 6.41
C HIS A 4 -29.63 1.74 6.80
N ASN A 5 -28.74 1.83 5.82
CA ASN A 5 -27.33 2.14 6.05
C ASN A 5 -27.23 3.66 6.28
N THR A 6 -27.44 4.09 7.52
CA THR A 6 -27.56 5.50 7.88
C THR A 6 -26.22 6.22 7.74
N LYS A 7 -26.32 7.36 7.05
CA LYS A 7 -25.33 8.30 6.54
C LYS A 7 -24.44 9.00 7.59
N ARG A 8 -24.14 8.36 8.74
CA ARG A 8 -23.48 9.01 9.90
C ARG A 8 -22.04 8.58 10.17
N ASN A 9 -21.50 7.63 9.39
CA ASN A 9 -20.09 7.20 9.47
C ASN A 9 -19.33 7.33 8.14
N LEU A 10 -19.85 8.10 7.19
CA LEU A 10 -19.08 8.46 6.00
C LEU A 10 -18.07 9.54 6.38
N ARG A 11 -16.87 9.12 6.81
CA ARG A 11 -15.66 9.91 6.51
C ARG A 11 -15.66 10.11 4.99
N ASN A 12 -15.33 11.31 4.53
CA ASN A 12 -15.18 11.63 3.12
C ASN A 12 -13.99 10.84 2.57
N CYS A 13 -14.24 9.56 2.28
CA CYS A 13 -13.29 8.55 1.89
C CYS A 13 -13.39 8.53 0.37
N THR A 14 -12.33 8.94 -0.34
CA THR A 14 -12.37 8.92 -1.81
C THR A 14 -12.65 7.49 -2.28
N LYS A 15 -13.33 7.30 -3.41
CA LYS A 15 -13.70 5.97 -3.96
C LYS A 15 -12.50 4.98 -4.03
N SER A 16 -11.27 5.49 -4.03
CA SER A 16 -10.01 4.73 -3.95
C SER A 16 -9.81 3.97 -2.63
N GLN A 17 -10.40 4.45 -1.53
CA GLN A 17 -10.18 3.93 -0.20
C GLN A 17 -11.15 2.80 0.18
N ASP A 18 -12.34 2.75 -0.43
CA ASP A 18 -13.38 1.71 -0.20
C ASP A 18 -13.08 0.40 -0.96
N ALA A 19 -12.39 0.49 -2.09
CA ALA A 19 -11.86 -0.68 -2.81
C ALA A 19 -10.87 -1.51 -1.96
N ARG A 20 -10.35 -0.95 -0.86
CA ARG A 20 -9.41 -1.63 0.05
C ARG A 20 -10.09 -2.60 1.03
N ASN A 21 -11.40 -2.48 1.23
CA ASN A 21 -12.20 -3.36 2.10
C ASN A 21 -12.99 -4.43 1.34
N GLN A 22 -12.78 -4.56 0.01
CA GLN A 22 -13.42 -5.62 -0.74
C GLN A 22 -12.85 -6.98 -0.32
N ARG A 23 -13.75 -7.92 0.00
CA ARG A 23 -13.42 -9.33 0.26
C ARG A 23 -12.54 -9.87 -0.88
N PRO A 24 -11.63 -10.83 -0.63
CA PRO A 24 -10.89 -11.49 -1.70
C PRO A 24 -11.88 -11.98 -2.75
N GLN A 25 -11.77 -11.44 -3.96
CA GLN A 25 -12.67 -11.79 -5.06
C GLN A 25 -12.46 -13.26 -5.40
N GLU A 26 -13.53 -14.04 -5.36
CA GLU A 26 -13.53 -15.45 -5.79
C GLU A 26 -12.93 -15.53 -7.21
N GLY A 27 -11.96 -16.43 -7.42
CA GLY A 27 -11.26 -16.60 -8.69
C GLY A 27 -9.88 -15.94 -8.82
N ARG A 28 -9.29 -15.39 -7.74
CA ARG A 28 -7.88 -14.96 -7.78
C ARG A 28 -6.92 -16.15 -7.89
N SER A 29 -5.99 -16.06 -8.85
CA SER A 29 -4.90 -17.02 -9.01
C SER A 29 -3.81 -16.94 -7.95
N SER A 30 -3.84 -15.92 -7.09
CA SER A 30 -2.87 -15.70 -6.02
C SER A 30 -3.53 -15.31 -4.71
N GLN A 31 -2.94 -15.77 -3.60
CA GLN A 31 -3.29 -15.32 -2.25
C GLN A 31 -2.72 -13.93 -1.90
N TYR A 32 -1.74 -13.44 -2.68
CA TYR A 32 -1.04 -12.20 -2.39
C TYR A 32 -1.61 -11.03 -3.20
N ILE A 33 -1.73 -9.87 -2.55
CA ILE A 33 -2.17 -8.64 -3.21
C ILE A 33 -1.16 -8.27 -4.29
N GLY A 34 -1.67 -7.90 -5.47
CA GLY A 34 -0.87 -7.47 -6.63
C GLY A 34 -0.07 -8.57 -7.31
N VAL A 35 -0.35 -9.84 -7.03
CA VAL A 35 0.28 -11.00 -7.68
C VAL A 35 -0.77 -11.79 -8.46
N CYS A 36 -0.40 -12.34 -9.61
CA CYS A 36 -1.24 -13.25 -10.39
C CYS A 36 -0.39 -14.23 -11.22
N TRP A 37 -0.95 -15.39 -11.56
CA TRP A 37 -0.32 -16.34 -12.48
C TRP A 37 -0.43 -15.87 -13.93
N HIS A 38 0.68 -15.83 -14.65
CA HIS A 38 0.77 -15.55 -16.08
C HIS A 38 0.91 -16.88 -16.83
N LYS A 39 -0.16 -17.33 -17.50
CA LYS A 39 -0.25 -18.68 -18.08
C LYS A 39 0.77 -18.90 -19.21
N ASP A 40 0.92 -17.93 -20.10
CA ASP A 40 1.76 -18.07 -21.30
C ASP A 40 3.24 -18.16 -20.97
N GLU A 41 3.67 -17.44 -19.94
CA GLU A 41 5.06 -17.45 -19.48
C GLU A 41 5.32 -18.45 -18.35
N GLN A 42 4.25 -19.09 -17.85
CA GLN A 42 4.28 -19.98 -16.68
C GLN A 42 5.02 -19.36 -15.49
N LYS A 43 4.75 -18.07 -15.22
CA LYS A 43 5.42 -17.29 -14.18
C LYS A 43 4.43 -16.50 -13.33
N TRP A 44 4.86 -16.18 -12.13
CA TRP A 44 4.15 -15.29 -11.21
C TRP A 44 4.44 -13.84 -11.55
N TYR A 45 3.40 -13.10 -11.89
CA TYR A 45 3.48 -11.71 -12.26
C TYR A 45 3.15 -10.80 -11.06
N ALA A 46 3.99 -9.79 -10.81
CA ALA A 46 3.75 -8.78 -9.79
C ALA A 46 3.49 -7.41 -10.40
N ARG A 47 2.46 -6.72 -9.89
CA ARG A 47 2.09 -5.36 -10.27
C ARG A 47 1.67 -4.52 -9.07
N ILE A 48 1.83 -3.20 -9.18
CA ILE A 48 1.41 -2.25 -8.15
C ILE A 48 0.78 -1.00 -8.78
N GLN A 49 -0.31 -0.52 -8.16
CA GLN A 49 -0.89 0.77 -8.51
C GLN A 49 -0.03 1.89 -7.92
N ARG A 50 0.27 2.90 -8.73
CA ARG A 50 0.89 4.16 -8.29
C ARG A 50 0.09 5.34 -8.82
N GLU A 51 0.42 6.54 -8.34
CA GLU A 51 -0.08 7.76 -8.95
C GLU A 51 0.33 7.81 -10.42
N GLY A 52 -0.63 8.04 -11.32
CA GLY A 52 -0.41 8.00 -12.76
C GLY A 52 -0.43 6.61 -13.41
N GLY A 53 -0.81 5.54 -12.69
CA GLY A 53 -1.18 4.27 -13.32
C GLY A 53 -0.62 3.01 -12.67
N GLN A 54 -0.63 1.91 -13.41
CA GLN A 54 -0.10 0.63 -12.94
C GLN A 54 1.37 0.48 -13.32
N ARG A 55 2.20 0.07 -12.37
CA ARG A 55 3.59 -0.33 -12.61
C ARG A 55 3.73 -1.84 -12.57
N ASN A 56 4.33 -2.39 -13.61
CA ASN A 56 4.71 -3.79 -13.69
C ASN A 56 6.04 -3.95 -12.93
N ILE A 57 6.09 -4.90 -12.01
CA ILE A 57 7.28 -5.12 -11.15
C ILE A 57 8.17 -6.21 -11.77
N GLY A 58 7.56 -7.23 -12.35
CA GLY A 58 8.28 -8.30 -13.05
C GLY A 58 7.55 -9.64 -12.97
N LEU A 59 8.25 -10.65 -13.49
CA LEU A 59 7.85 -12.06 -13.54
C LEU A 59 8.81 -12.88 -12.68
N PHE A 60 8.27 -13.86 -11.97
CA PHE A 60 8.99 -14.62 -10.95
C PHE A 60 8.60 -16.10 -10.99
N ASP A 61 9.52 -16.99 -10.65
CA ASP A 61 9.23 -18.42 -10.67
C ASP A 61 8.34 -18.86 -9.49
N ARG A 62 8.34 -18.08 -8.39
CA ARG A 62 7.57 -18.40 -7.19
C ARG A 62 6.65 -17.26 -6.79
N GLU A 63 5.41 -17.61 -6.45
CA GLU A 63 4.36 -16.69 -6.00
C GLU A 63 4.84 -15.78 -4.86
N ARG A 64 5.47 -16.40 -3.86
CA ARG A 64 5.99 -15.70 -2.68
C ARG A 64 7.14 -14.74 -3.01
N GLN A 65 7.90 -14.98 -4.08
CA GLN A 65 8.96 -14.06 -4.52
C GLN A 65 8.35 -12.82 -5.18
N ALA A 66 7.37 -13.01 -6.06
CA ALA A 66 6.59 -11.92 -6.66
C ALA A 66 5.97 -11.00 -5.58
N ALA A 67 5.37 -11.61 -4.55
CA ALA A 67 4.78 -10.88 -3.42
C ALA A 67 5.82 -10.07 -2.62
N LYS A 68 7.01 -10.63 -2.39
CA LYS A 68 8.11 -9.92 -1.71
C LYS A 68 8.63 -8.74 -2.54
N ALA A 69 8.79 -8.92 -3.84
CA ALA A 69 9.23 -7.87 -4.75
C ALA A 69 8.22 -6.71 -4.75
N ARG A 70 6.93 -7.02 -4.84
CA ARG A 70 5.86 -6.03 -4.72
C ARG A 70 5.91 -5.27 -3.40
N ASP A 71 6.06 -5.96 -2.27
CA ASP A 71 6.14 -5.29 -0.98
C ASP A 71 7.34 -4.32 -0.90
N GLY A 72 8.48 -4.69 -1.49
CA GLY A 72 9.64 -3.80 -1.58
C GLY A 72 9.32 -2.51 -2.31
N VAL A 73 8.65 -2.61 -3.46
CA VAL A 73 8.21 -1.44 -4.25
C VAL A 73 7.13 -0.65 -3.51
N ALA A 74 6.20 -1.32 -2.83
CA ALA A 74 5.15 -0.65 -2.04
C ALA A 74 5.73 0.19 -0.89
N VAL A 75 6.72 -0.34 -0.16
CA VAL A 75 7.42 0.41 0.90
C VAL A 75 8.14 1.63 0.32
N ALA A 76 8.75 1.49 -0.87
CA ALA A 76 9.45 2.61 -1.51
C ALA A 76 8.49 3.71 -1.97
N LEU A 77 7.32 3.34 -2.50
CA LEU A 77 6.35 4.30 -3.04
C LEU A 77 5.47 4.96 -1.97
N HIS A 78 5.07 4.20 -0.95
CA HIS A 78 4.04 4.63 -0.01
C HIS A 78 4.54 4.76 1.44
N GLY A 79 5.79 4.38 1.71
CA GLY A 79 6.40 4.49 3.04
C GLY A 79 5.56 3.81 4.12
N GLU A 80 5.17 4.57 5.14
CA GLU A 80 4.37 4.06 6.25
C GLU A 80 2.94 3.64 5.87
N TYR A 81 2.42 4.14 4.75
CA TYR A 81 1.08 3.83 4.25
C TYR A 81 1.06 2.65 3.27
N ALA A 82 2.19 1.95 3.11
CA ALA A 82 2.29 0.82 2.21
C ALA A 82 1.40 -0.35 2.64
N HIS A 83 0.57 -0.85 1.72
CA HIS A 83 -0.21 -2.06 1.91
C HIS A 83 0.61 -3.29 1.50
N LEU A 84 1.03 -4.09 2.49
CA LEU A 84 2.03 -5.16 2.33
C LEU A 84 1.44 -6.55 2.51
N ASN A 85 1.97 -7.52 1.76
CA ASN A 85 1.72 -8.95 1.96
C ASN A 85 2.41 -9.48 3.22
N PHE A 86 3.61 -8.98 3.55
CA PHE A 86 4.44 -9.44 4.67
C PHE A 86 4.79 -8.30 5.64
N PRO A 87 3.81 -7.68 6.33
CA PRO A 87 4.04 -6.49 7.15
C PRO A 87 5.10 -6.70 8.25
N ARG A 88 5.15 -7.89 8.85
CA ARG A 88 6.17 -8.23 9.87
C ARG A 88 7.61 -8.11 9.35
N ARG A 89 7.86 -8.39 8.06
CA ARG A 89 9.18 -8.30 7.44
C ARG A 89 9.68 -6.86 7.35
N TYR A 90 8.77 -5.90 7.17
CA TYR A 90 9.10 -4.49 6.92
C TYR A 90 8.94 -3.61 8.16
N ARG A 91 8.57 -4.18 9.32
CA ARG A 91 8.29 -3.45 10.56
C ARG A 91 9.36 -2.41 10.92
N ARG A 92 10.65 -2.78 10.86
CA ARG A 92 11.76 -1.83 11.14
C ARG A 92 11.79 -0.66 10.14
N LYS A 93 11.65 -0.94 8.84
CA LYS A 93 11.62 0.11 7.80
C LYS A 93 10.41 1.04 7.97
N LEU A 94 9.24 0.49 8.31
CA LEU A 94 8.02 1.27 8.56
C LEU A 94 8.15 2.15 9.81
N LEU A 95 8.75 1.63 10.89
CA LEU A 95 9.01 2.40 12.11
C LEU A 95 9.97 3.56 11.84
N LEU A 96 11.04 3.33 11.06
CA LEU A 96 11.97 4.38 10.66
C LEU A 96 11.29 5.44 9.79
N ALA A 97 10.43 5.05 8.84
CA ALA A 97 9.67 5.99 8.02
C ALA A 97 8.75 6.86 8.88
N LYS A 98 8.03 6.26 9.84
CA LYS A 98 7.14 6.96 10.76
C LYS A 98 7.89 7.94 11.67
N LEU A 99 9.06 7.56 12.18
CA LEU A 99 9.91 8.44 12.99
C LEU A 99 10.39 9.65 12.17
N LYS A 100 10.85 9.41 10.92
CA LYS A 100 11.27 10.49 10.01
C LYS A 100 10.14 11.47 9.71
N GLN A 101 8.93 10.99 9.42
CA GLN A 101 7.77 11.87 9.21
C GLN A 101 7.46 12.68 10.47
N ARG A 102 7.45 12.05 11.65
CA ARG A 102 7.19 12.76 12.91
C ARG A 102 8.23 13.84 13.20
N LEU A 103 9.51 13.56 13.00
CA LEU A 103 10.58 14.54 13.15
C LEU A 103 10.43 15.70 12.16
N ALA A 104 10.11 15.42 10.90
CA ALA A 104 9.85 16.45 9.89
C ALA A 104 8.65 17.33 10.26
N THR A 105 7.56 16.74 10.76
CA THR A 105 6.40 17.49 11.24
C THR A 105 6.76 18.36 12.44
N LEU A 106 7.45 17.81 13.44
CA LEU A 106 7.89 18.57 14.63
C LEU A 106 8.82 19.72 14.25
N TRP A 107 9.77 19.48 13.34
CA TRP A 107 10.66 20.51 12.82
C TRP A 107 9.89 21.63 12.12
N THR A 108 8.92 21.27 11.27
CA THR A 108 8.05 22.23 10.57
C THR A 108 7.21 23.06 11.55
N SER A 109 6.67 22.42 12.60
CA SER A 109 5.92 23.10 13.66
C SER A 109 6.80 24.05 14.47
N LEU A 110 8.01 23.61 14.84
CA LEU A 110 8.96 24.44 15.59
C LEU A 110 9.38 25.67 14.78
N ARG A 111 9.71 25.50 13.49
CA ARG A 111 10.09 26.60 12.59
C ARG A 111 9.00 27.67 12.47
N LYS A 112 7.73 27.25 12.40
CA LYS A 112 6.59 28.19 12.38
C LYS A 112 6.44 28.95 13.71
N ALA A 113 6.71 28.30 14.84
CA ALA A 113 6.59 28.90 16.17
C ALA A 113 7.72 29.89 16.50
N THR A 114 8.93 29.65 16.00
CA THR A 114 10.12 30.47 16.33
C THR A 114 10.43 31.58 15.32
N GLY A 115 9.65 31.72 14.23
CA GLY A 115 9.83 32.79 13.25
C GLY A 115 11.14 32.73 12.45
N LEU A 116 11.86 31.59 12.47
CA LEU A 116 13.12 31.43 11.76
C LEU A 116 12.87 31.33 10.23
N GLY A 117 13.09 32.46 9.55
CA GLY A 117 13.15 32.59 8.10
C GLY A 117 14.35 31.82 7.49
N PRO A 118 14.42 31.71 6.14
CA PRO A 118 15.50 31.01 5.44
C PRO A 118 16.89 31.59 5.72
#